data_AF-A0A7J6N3J9-F1
#
_entry.id   AF-A0A7J6N3J9-F1
#
_cell.length_a   1.000
_cell.length_b   1.000
_cell.length_c   1.000
_cell.angle_alpha   90.00
_cell.angle_beta   90.00
_cell.angle_gamma   90.00
#
_symmetry.space_group_name_H-M   'P 1'
#
loop_
_entity.id
_entity.type
_entity.pdbx_description
1 polymer ?
#
loop_
_entity_poly.entity_id
_entity_poly.type
_entity_poly.pdbx_seq_one_letter_code
_entity_poly.pdbx_strand_id
1 'polypeptide(L)'
;MFSIPTFGPSEKTKAALKLGARFSVEEQRKLATRRRKLYAAAAGAIVMLGFQYKYNEVIDVVGNPSGITSPNTLFYSRLLFGRTRSRITGSLMSRTLPVRMREPLFKLYAKFTGADLNEIRYPLDAYHSFQEFFTRALKDGARPIEDVAPTTMVCPCDGEIVNLGVIDRGQSRVPQLDPKISGIKGGTYMLSGFLGVDPLRRLHPDSKLMYAVIYLSPGDYHRFHSPTKFQLQQARHFPGDVLPVMKPFASAVDDLFTANERVVLSGTWAFGQCHYVPVAAYNVGGIKLAFENKLRTNQLRSVSVYTGGEIRTRLFDNAFQHGDPIGTFMLGSTIVMMFEAPQSMDWAVEVGDNVKMGHLLTKPLKKNNNKGEEATTTAAATTENKARLVMAGNGSGDILLDTFNELASVLSKRLDNEYDDDKAISKIDRIIEDMSSSSNRERNEGAWKHMSDKEQAYATNQNRGEEDV
;
A
#
# COMPACT_ATOMS: atom_id res chain seq x y z
N MET A 1 -54.70 63.07 12.53
CA MET A 1 -54.41 62.26 13.72
C MET A 1 -54.66 60.80 13.35
N PHE A 2 -53.63 60.04 12.99
CA PHE A 2 -53.73 58.58 12.83
C PHE A 2 -52.56 57.96 13.58
N SER A 3 -52.83 57.43 14.76
CA SER A 3 -51.85 56.68 15.55
C SER A 3 -51.77 55.26 15.03
N ILE A 4 -50.58 54.86 14.61
CA ILE A 4 -50.27 53.47 14.22
C ILE A 4 -50.25 52.63 15.50
N PRO A 5 -50.95 51.49 15.58
CA PRO A 5 -50.90 50.64 16.76
C PRO A 5 -49.53 49.98 16.86
N THR A 6 -48.81 50.23 17.96
CA THR A 6 -47.61 49.49 18.31
C THR A 6 -48.01 48.11 18.81
N PHE A 7 -47.88 47.08 17.96
CA PHE A 7 -48.03 45.70 18.41
C PHE A 7 -46.87 45.33 19.34
N GLY A 8 -47.17 45.23 20.63
CA GLY A 8 -46.23 44.70 21.62
C GLY A 8 -45.90 43.22 21.34
N PRO A 9 -44.72 42.74 21.77
CA PRO A 9 -44.29 41.38 21.50
C PRO A 9 -45.28 40.35 22.08
N SER A 10 -45.60 39.33 21.29
CA SER A 10 -46.54 38.27 21.67
C SER A 10 -46.14 37.54 22.97
N GLU A 11 -47.10 36.91 23.64
CA GLU A 11 -46.89 36.05 24.82
C GLU A 11 -45.76 35.02 24.63
N LYS A 12 -45.65 34.42 23.43
CA LYS A 12 -44.57 33.47 23.08
C LYS A 12 -43.19 34.14 23.10
N THR A 13 -43.11 35.39 22.66
CA THR A 13 -41.88 36.19 22.65
C THR A 13 -41.47 36.56 24.07
N LYS A 14 -42.42 36.91 24.94
CA LYS A 14 -42.18 37.17 26.37
C LYS A 14 -41.71 35.92 27.12
N ALA A 15 -42.26 34.75 26.79
CA ALA A 15 -41.83 33.47 27.37
C ALA A 15 -40.40 33.08 26.95
N ALA A 16 -40.03 33.29 25.68
CA ALA A 16 -38.66 33.07 25.19
C ALA A 16 -37.64 34.03 25.85
N LEU A 17 -38.01 35.29 26.05
CA LEU A 17 -37.21 36.29 26.80
C LEU A 17 -37.01 35.88 28.27
N LYS A 18 -38.05 35.36 28.94
CA LYS A 18 -37.96 34.84 30.32
C LYS A 18 -37.08 33.59 30.42
N LEU A 19 -37.06 32.72 29.41
CA LEU A 19 -36.16 31.56 29.36
C LEU A 19 -34.69 31.96 29.13
N GLY A 20 -34.45 32.96 28.27
CA GLY A 20 -33.11 33.49 28.00
C GLY A 20 -32.48 34.20 29.20
N ALA A 21 -33.30 34.82 30.06
CA ALA A 21 -32.87 35.49 31.29
C ALA A 21 -32.36 34.54 32.40
N ARG A 22 -32.49 33.22 32.23
CA ARG A 22 -32.02 32.21 33.20
C ARG A 22 -30.55 31.79 33.01
N PHE A 23 -29.93 32.17 31.90
CA PHE A 23 -28.55 31.82 31.60
C PHE A 23 -27.64 33.03 31.76
N SER A 24 -26.47 32.83 32.36
CA SER A 24 -25.47 33.92 32.46
C SER A 24 -25.06 34.38 31.05
N VAL A 25 -24.59 35.63 30.91
CA VAL A 25 -24.07 36.15 29.63
C VAL A 25 -22.97 35.24 29.06
N GLU A 26 -22.21 34.60 29.94
CA GLU A 26 -21.17 33.63 29.58
C GLU A 26 -21.76 32.33 29.01
N GLU A 27 -22.84 31.80 29.58
CA GLU A 27 -23.55 30.63 29.06
C GLU A 27 -24.20 30.91 27.71
N GLN A 28 -24.78 32.11 27.53
CA GLN A 28 -25.32 32.53 26.23
C GLN A 28 -24.22 32.61 25.15
N ARG A 29 -23.04 33.12 25.49
CA ARG A 29 -21.86 33.13 24.60
C ARG A 29 -21.35 31.72 24.28
N LYS A 30 -21.30 30.83 25.27
CA LYS A 30 -20.93 29.40 25.08
C LYS A 30 -21.94 28.69 24.17
N LEU A 31 -23.23 28.90 24.36
CA LEU A 31 -24.30 28.35 23.51
C LEU A 31 -24.24 28.91 22.08
N ALA A 32 -24.05 30.21 21.90
CA ALA A 32 -23.88 30.82 20.57
C ALA A 32 -22.66 30.27 19.83
N THR A 33 -21.54 30.09 20.54
CA THR A 33 -20.32 29.49 19.98
C THR A 33 -20.55 28.03 19.57
N ARG A 34 -21.23 27.23 20.42
CA ARG A 34 -21.63 25.85 20.09
C ARG A 34 -22.54 25.79 18.87
N ARG A 35 -23.55 26.66 18.77
CA ARG A 35 -24.43 26.76 17.60
C ARG A 35 -23.68 27.13 16.33
N ARG A 36 -22.75 28.09 16.38
CA ARG A 36 -21.89 28.44 15.24
C ARG A 36 -21.04 27.26 14.77
N LYS A 37 -20.39 26.54 15.70
CA LYS A 37 -19.62 25.33 15.38
C LYS A 37 -20.52 24.26 14.74
N LEU A 38 -21.73 24.06 15.28
CA LEU A 38 -22.70 23.12 14.74
C LEU A 38 -23.14 23.49 13.31
N TYR A 39 -23.49 24.76 13.07
CA TYR A 39 -23.88 25.22 11.73
C TYR A 39 -22.73 25.14 10.73
N ALA A 40 -21.50 25.46 11.15
CA ALA A 40 -20.32 25.28 10.31
C ALA A 40 -20.09 23.80 9.95
N ALA A 41 -20.22 22.89 10.93
CA ALA A 41 -20.11 21.46 10.69
C ALA A 41 -21.22 20.94 9.75
N ALA A 42 -22.47 21.39 9.95
CA ALA A 42 -23.59 21.03 9.09
C ALA A 42 -23.40 21.54 7.66
N ALA A 43 -22.96 22.79 7.48
CA ALA A 43 -22.65 23.35 6.16
C ALA A 43 -21.52 22.56 5.48
N GLY A 44 -20.46 22.21 6.21
CA GLY A 44 -19.38 21.36 5.72
C GLY A 44 -19.86 19.97 5.27
N ALA A 45 -20.77 19.35 6.03
CA ALA A 45 -21.36 18.07 5.68
C ALA A 45 -22.21 18.13 4.40
N ILE A 46 -23.03 19.18 4.24
CA ILE A 46 -23.83 19.40 3.01
C ILE A 46 -22.93 19.54 1.79
N VAL A 47 -21.85 20.33 1.90
CA VAL A 47 -20.87 20.48 0.82
C VAL A 47 -20.19 19.15 0.49
N MET A 48 -19.80 18.37 1.49
CA MET A 48 -19.20 17.04 1.28
C MET A 48 -20.16 16.07 0.58
N LEU A 49 -21.43 16.03 0.99
CA LEU A 49 -22.46 15.23 0.33
C LEU A 49 -22.67 15.67 -1.13
N GLY A 50 -22.63 16.98 -1.40
CA GLY A 50 -22.69 17.51 -2.77
C GLY A 50 -21.51 17.05 -3.64
N PHE A 51 -20.28 17.07 -3.11
CA PHE A 51 -19.11 16.54 -3.82
C PHE A 51 -19.18 15.02 -4.03
N GLN A 52 -19.63 14.27 -3.01
CA GLN A 52 -19.82 12.83 -3.11
C GLN A 52 -20.85 12.48 -4.19
N TYR A 53 -21.98 13.20 -4.22
CA TYR A 53 -23.01 13.04 -5.25
C TYR A 53 -22.44 13.28 -6.65
N LYS A 54 -21.75 14.41 -6.84
CA LYS A 54 -21.13 14.75 -8.14
C LYS A 54 -20.08 13.72 -8.56
N TYR A 55 -19.33 13.18 -7.60
CA TYR A 55 -18.33 12.15 -7.86
C TYR A 55 -18.98 10.87 -8.41
N ASN A 56 -20.09 10.41 -7.83
CA ASN A 56 -20.84 9.26 -8.34
C ASN A 56 -21.45 9.56 -9.71
N GLU A 57 -22.05 10.74 -9.89
CA GLU A 57 -22.61 11.17 -11.18
C GLU A 57 -21.56 11.12 -12.30
N VAL A 58 -20.31 11.53 -12.03
CA VAL A 58 -19.22 11.46 -13.01
C VAL A 58 -18.89 10.01 -13.38
N ILE A 59 -18.84 9.09 -12.41
CA ILE A 59 -18.57 7.67 -12.69
C ILE A 59 -19.68 7.07 -13.56
N ASP A 60 -20.94 7.42 -13.27
CA ASP A 60 -22.11 6.96 -14.01
C ASP A 60 -22.11 7.51 -15.44
N VAL A 61 -21.83 8.81 -15.63
CA VAL A 61 -21.76 9.45 -16.95
C VAL A 61 -20.63 8.87 -17.80
N VAL A 62 -19.49 8.53 -17.20
CA VAL A 62 -18.36 7.89 -17.90
C VAL A 62 -18.65 6.40 -18.19
N GLY A 63 -19.69 5.82 -17.60
CA GLY A 63 -20.09 4.43 -17.82
C GLY A 63 -19.23 3.41 -17.07
N ASN A 64 -18.55 3.82 -16.00
CA ASN A 64 -17.74 2.96 -15.13
C ASN A 64 -16.88 1.90 -15.86
N PRO A 65 -15.96 2.30 -16.75
CA PRO A 65 -15.16 1.37 -17.57
C PRO A 65 -14.25 0.45 -16.74
N SER A 66 -14.02 0.80 -15.47
CA SER A 66 -13.18 0.07 -14.52
C SER A 66 -13.96 -0.94 -13.68
N GLY A 67 -15.30 -0.93 -13.71
CA GLY A 67 -16.13 -1.83 -12.93
C GLY A 67 -16.08 -1.59 -11.41
N ILE A 68 -15.94 -0.32 -11.00
CA ILE A 68 -15.91 0.10 -9.59
C ILE A 68 -17.23 -0.26 -8.90
N THR A 69 -17.16 -1.00 -7.78
CA THR A 69 -18.34 -1.41 -6.99
C THR A 69 -18.64 -0.46 -5.84
N SER A 70 -17.62 0.16 -5.25
CA SER A 70 -17.73 0.95 -4.01
C SER A 70 -17.21 2.39 -4.17
N PRO A 71 -17.86 3.22 -5.01
CA PRO A 71 -17.36 4.55 -5.35
C PRO A 71 -17.28 5.50 -4.13
N ASN A 72 -18.21 5.39 -3.18
CA ASN A 72 -18.20 6.19 -1.96
C ASN A 72 -16.95 5.90 -1.10
N THR A 73 -16.57 4.63 -0.94
CA THR A 73 -15.38 4.24 -0.20
C THR A 73 -14.12 4.85 -0.82
N LEU A 74 -14.02 4.83 -2.15
CA LEU A 74 -12.92 5.48 -2.88
C LEU A 74 -12.92 7.00 -2.70
N PHE A 75 -14.09 7.65 -2.77
CA PHE A 75 -14.21 9.10 -2.58
C PHE A 75 -13.65 9.54 -1.22
N TYR A 76 -14.06 8.90 -0.13
CA TYR A 76 -13.58 9.23 1.21
C TYR A 76 -12.10 8.85 1.39
N SER A 77 -11.68 7.73 0.82
CA SER A 77 -10.27 7.33 0.82
C SER A 77 -9.37 8.36 0.13
N ARG A 78 -9.83 8.94 -0.98
CA ARG A 78 -9.12 9.99 -1.71
C ARG A 78 -8.98 11.29 -0.91
N LEU A 79 -9.92 11.59 -0.02
CA LEU A 79 -9.81 12.76 0.87
C LEU A 79 -8.63 12.61 1.84
N LEU A 80 -8.40 11.39 2.32
CA LEU A 80 -7.30 11.06 3.24
C LEU A 80 -5.98 10.81 2.51
N PHE A 81 -6.02 10.10 1.38
CA PHE A 81 -4.83 9.57 0.68
C PHE A 81 -4.65 10.18 -0.72
N GLY A 82 -5.14 11.39 -0.93
CA GLY A 82 -5.15 12.02 -2.25
C GLY A 82 -3.77 12.27 -2.86
N ARG A 83 -3.74 12.30 -4.19
CA ARG A 83 -2.53 12.53 -5.02
C ARG A 83 -1.72 13.77 -4.63
N THR A 84 -2.37 14.80 -4.09
CA THR A 84 -1.67 16.02 -3.64
C THR A 84 -0.72 15.75 -2.48
N ARG A 85 -1.13 14.98 -1.47
CA ARG A 85 -0.26 14.59 -0.35
C ARG A 85 0.89 13.74 -0.86
N SER A 86 0.57 12.76 -1.70
CA SER A 86 1.55 11.91 -2.37
C SER A 86 2.64 12.70 -3.10
N ARG A 87 2.28 13.72 -3.89
CA ARG A 87 3.26 14.59 -4.57
C ARG A 87 4.09 15.44 -3.61
N ILE A 88 3.51 15.93 -2.52
CA ILE A 88 4.23 16.68 -1.48
C ILE A 88 5.27 15.77 -0.83
N THR A 89 4.86 14.57 -0.39
CA THR A 89 5.76 13.57 0.17
C THR A 89 6.86 13.19 -0.82
N GLY A 90 6.53 12.96 -2.09
CA GLY A 90 7.50 12.69 -3.15
C GLY A 90 8.53 13.81 -3.35
N SER A 91 8.06 15.06 -3.40
CA SER A 91 8.94 16.23 -3.48
C SER A 91 9.89 16.27 -2.29
N LEU A 92 9.39 16.06 -1.08
CA LEU A 92 10.21 16.07 0.13
C LEU A 92 11.24 14.93 0.16
N MET A 93 10.83 13.70 -0.16
CA MET A 93 11.71 12.53 -0.15
C MET A 93 12.78 12.57 -1.24
N SER A 94 12.57 13.38 -2.29
CA SER A 94 13.54 13.63 -3.37
C SER A 94 14.58 14.70 -3.03
N ARG A 95 14.38 15.47 -1.95
CA ARG A 95 15.33 16.54 -1.57
C ARG A 95 16.65 15.95 -1.08
N THR A 96 17.74 16.63 -1.44
CA THR A 96 19.09 16.24 -1.01
C THR A 96 19.26 16.47 0.49
N LEU A 97 19.67 15.43 1.21
CA LEU A 97 19.97 15.46 2.63
C LEU A 97 21.42 15.91 2.88
N PRO A 98 21.68 16.66 3.97
CA PRO A 98 23.04 16.95 4.43
C PRO A 98 23.83 15.68 4.72
N VAL A 99 25.11 15.63 4.33
CA VAL A 99 25.95 14.42 4.40
C VAL A 99 25.99 13.82 5.81
N ARG A 100 26.12 14.66 6.85
CA ARG A 100 26.16 14.23 8.26
C ARG A 100 24.88 13.53 8.73
N MET A 101 23.74 13.83 8.11
CA MET A 101 22.44 13.27 8.50
C MET A 101 22.09 11.98 7.75
N ARG A 102 22.70 11.73 6.58
CA ARG A 102 22.36 10.60 5.69
C ARG A 102 22.45 9.25 6.41
N GLU A 103 23.63 8.94 6.95
CA GLU A 103 23.87 7.64 7.57
C GLU A 103 22.98 7.37 8.80
N PRO A 104 22.83 8.30 9.78
CA PRO A 104 21.88 8.11 10.87
C PRO A 104 20.44 7.89 10.40
N LEU A 105 19.98 8.69 9.43
CA LEU A 105 18.63 8.61 8.89
C LEU A 105 18.35 7.30 8.16
N PHE A 106 19.29 6.83 7.33
CA PHE A 106 19.13 5.56 6.60
C PHE A 106 19.25 4.35 7.53
N LYS A 107 20.09 4.41 8.56
CA LYS A 107 20.13 3.36 9.60
C LYS A 107 18.85 3.31 10.42
N LEU A 108 18.29 4.47 10.77
CA LEU A 108 16.98 4.54 11.44
C LEU A 108 15.89 3.93 10.56
N TYR A 109 15.85 4.34 9.29
CA TYR A 109 14.92 3.77 8.31
C TYR A 109 15.04 2.25 8.26
N ALA A 110 16.25 1.73 8.08
CA ALA A 110 16.50 0.30 7.97
C ALA A 110 16.12 -0.47 9.25
N LYS A 111 16.39 0.09 10.43
CA LYS A 111 15.97 -0.47 11.71
C LYS A 111 14.45 -0.56 11.82
N PHE A 112 13.74 0.45 11.31
CA PHE A 112 12.29 0.50 11.36
C PHE A 112 11.64 -0.43 10.34
N THR A 113 12.12 -0.45 9.10
CA THR A 113 11.52 -1.21 8.01
C THR A 113 12.06 -2.64 7.88
N GLY A 114 13.12 -2.98 8.62
CA GLY A 114 13.85 -4.24 8.46
C GLY A 114 14.70 -4.32 7.19
N ALA A 115 15.08 -3.19 6.59
CA ALA A 115 15.89 -3.20 5.37
C ALA A 115 17.31 -3.73 5.66
N ASP A 116 17.77 -4.72 4.90
CA ASP A 116 19.13 -5.22 5.05
C ASP A 116 20.14 -4.27 4.40
N LEU A 117 21.01 -3.70 5.23
CA LEU A 117 22.06 -2.79 4.78
C LEU A 117 23.27 -3.52 4.17
N ASN A 118 23.43 -4.81 4.45
CA ASN A 118 24.60 -5.58 4.01
C ASN A 118 24.57 -5.93 2.52
N GLU A 119 23.39 -5.95 1.91
CA GLU A 119 23.19 -6.27 0.49
C GLU A 119 23.28 -5.04 -0.43
N ILE A 120 23.39 -3.84 0.12
CA ILE A 120 23.41 -2.58 -0.62
C ILE A 120 24.78 -2.40 -1.32
N ARG A 121 24.76 -1.93 -2.59
CA ARG A 121 25.98 -1.77 -3.39
C ARG A 121 26.91 -0.67 -2.90
N TYR A 122 26.34 0.48 -2.53
CA TYR A 122 27.09 1.71 -2.21
C TYR A 122 26.99 2.03 -0.71
N PRO A 123 27.97 2.75 -0.14
CA PRO A 123 27.88 3.20 1.24
C PRO A 123 26.72 4.18 1.44
N LEU A 124 26.27 4.32 2.69
CA LEU A 124 25.03 5.06 3.02
C LEU A 124 25.14 6.57 2.77
N ASP A 125 26.33 7.14 2.87
CA ASP A 125 26.62 8.54 2.60
C ASP A 125 26.52 8.91 1.11
N ALA A 126 26.64 7.93 0.21
CA ALA A 126 26.55 8.12 -1.24
C ALA A 126 25.12 8.46 -1.71
N TYR A 127 24.08 8.04 -0.96
CA TYR A 127 22.69 8.31 -1.31
C TYR A 127 22.31 9.74 -0.95
N HIS A 128 21.96 10.55 -1.94
CA HIS A 128 21.67 11.96 -1.74
C HIS A 128 20.33 12.21 -1.07
N SER A 129 19.35 11.32 -1.24
CA SER A 129 17.97 11.51 -0.76
C SER A 129 17.35 10.18 -0.28
N PHE A 130 16.25 10.26 0.47
CA PHE A 130 15.48 9.07 0.84
C PHE A 130 14.96 8.31 -0.35
N GLN A 131 14.55 9.02 -1.41
CA GLN A 131 14.09 8.39 -2.64
C GLN A 131 15.20 7.60 -3.34
N GLU A 132 16.43 8.11 -3.33
CA GLU A 132 17.58 7.42 -3.92
C GLU A 132 17.96 6.18 -3.08
N PHE A 133 17.93 6.30 -1.75
CA PHE A 133 18.13 5.16 -0.84
C PHE A 133 17.02 4.11 -0.99
N PHE A 134 15.77 4.52 -1.13
CA PHE A 134 14.64 3.61 -1.35
C PHE A 134 14.79 2.82 -2.66
N THR A 135 15.31 3.48 -3.69
CA THR A 135 15.59 2.90 -5.01
C THR A 135 17.02 2.37 -5.14
N ARG A 136 17.68 2.05 -4.02
CA ARG A 136 19.06 1.56 -3.94
C ARG A 136 19.32 0.39 -4.90
N ALA A 137 20.54 0.33 -5.43
CA ALA A 137 21.06 -0.84 -6.11
C ALA A 137 21.60 -1.85 -5.09
N LEU A 138 21.39 -3.13 -5.34
CA LEU A 138 22.00 -4.21 -4.59
C LEU A 138 23.39 -4.57 -5.14
N LYS A 139 24.19 -5.25 -4.33
CA LYS A 139 25.48 -5.82 -4.73
C LYS A 139 25.28 -6.83 -5.86
N ASP A 140 26.27 -6.92 -6.75
CA ASP A 140 26.29 -7.93 -7.80
C ASP A 140 26.25 -9.33 -7.16
N GLY A 141 25.37 -10.21 -7.65
CA GLY A 141 25.17 -11.54 -7.08
C GLY A 141 24.31 -11.60 -5.82
N ALA A 142 23.80 -10.48 -5.28
CA ALA A 142 22.92 -10.50 -4.10
C ALA A 142 21.56 -11.18 -4.36
N ARG A 143 21.19 -11.35 -5.63
CA ARG A 143 19.94 -11.98 -6.10
C ARG A 143 20.27 -12.93 -7.25
N PRO A 144 20.78 -14.14 -6.95
CA PRO A 144 20.97 -15.16 -7.98
C PRO A 144 19.61 -15.64 -8.50
N ILE A 145 19.52 -15.88 -9.80
CA ILE A 145 18.31 -16.42 -10.42
C ILE A 145 18.36 -17.93 -10.29
N GLU A 146 17.36 -18.53 -9.64
CA GLU A 146 17.34 -19.97 -9.35
C GLU A 146 17.22 -20.83 -10.62
N ASP A 147 16.43 -20.37 -11.59
CA ASP A 147 16.27 -21.03 -12.88
C ASP A 147 16.09 -20.01 -14.01
N VAL A 148 16.81 -20.24 -15.11
CA VAL A 148 16.83 -19.42 -16.32
C VAL A 148 16.21 -20.15 -17.52
N ALA A 149 15.60 -21.31 -17.29
CA ALA A 149 14.89 -22.03 -18.33
C ALA A 149 13.78 -21.13 -18.94
N PRO A 150 13.60 -21.13 -20.27
CA PRO A 150 12.55 -20.33 -20.91
C PRO A 150 11.13 -20.66 -20.40
N THR A 151 10.94 -21.89 -19.91
CA THR A 151 9.66 -22.42 -19.44
C THR A 151 9.39 -22.17 -17.96
N THR A 152 10.24 -21.42 -17.27
CA THR A 152 10.05 -21.12 -15.85
C THR A 152 9.86 -19.63 -15.62
N MET A 153 9.10 -19.33 -14.56
CA MET A 153 8.95 -17.98 -14.03
C MET A 153 9.64 -17.90 -12.68
N VAL A 154 10.37 -16.81 -12.49
CA VAL A 154 10.94 -16.42 -11.19
C VAL A 154 10.21 -15.21 -10.64
N CYS A 155 10.37 -14.97 -9.34
CA CYS A 155 9.85 -13.81 -8.67
C CYS A 155 10.54 -12.55 -9.23
N PRO A 156 9.77 -11.54 -9.68
CA PRO A 156 10.33 -10.37 -10.34
C PRO A 156 10.88 -9.31 -9.37
N CYS A 157 10.58 -9.42 -8.09
CA CYS A 157 10.89 -8.46 -7.05
C CYS A 157 11.00 -9.16 -5.69
N ASP A 158 11.58 -8.46 -4.72
CA ASP A 158 11.46 -8.84 -3.31
C ASP A 158 10.09 -8.45 -2.78
N GLY A 159 9.52 -9.27 -1.91
CA GLY A 159 8.26 -8.95 -1.25
C GLY A 159 7.54 -10.19 -0.72
N GLU A 160 6.26 -10.03 -0.40
CA GLU A 160 5.40 -11.10 0.09
C GLU A 160 4.34 -11.48 -0.94
N ILE A 161 4.14 -12.79 -1.13
CA ILE A 161 3.04 -13.30 -1.96
C ILE A 161 1.72 -13.11 -1.22
N VAL A 162 0.97 -12.07 -1.60
CA VAL A 162 -0.29 -11.74 -0.92
C VAL A 162 -1.50 -12.44 -1.52
N ASN A 163 -1.39 -12.88 -2.77
CA ASN A 163 -2.40 -13.70 -3.40
C ASN A 163 -1.81 -14.44 -4.61
N LEU A 164 -2.32 -15.64 -4.88
CA LEU A 164 -1.97 -16.45 -6.05
C LEU A 164 -3.20 -17.28 -6.45
N GLY A 165 -3.29 -17.63 -7.73
CA GLY A 165 -4.34 -18.53 -8.16
C GLY A 165 -4.48 -18.69 -9.65
N VAL A 166 -5.52 -19.43 -10.03
CA VAL A 166 -5.94 -19.59 -11.43
C VAL A 166 -7.22 -18.79 -11.62
N ILE A 167 -7.34 -18.11 -12.75
CA ILE A 167 -8.55 -17.39 -13.17
C ILE A 167 -9.36 -18.33 -14.05
N ASP A 168 -10.56 -18.68 -13.60
CA ASP A 168 -11.45 -19.55 -14.35
C ASP A 168 -12.04 -18.85 -15.58
N ARG A 169 -12.37 -19.63 -16.61
CA ARG A 169 -13.04 -19.09 -17.80
C ARG A 169 -14.41 -18.55 -17.42
N GLY A 170 -14.67 -17.28 -17.74
CA GLY A 170 -15.90 -16.57 -17.36
C GLY A 170 -15.79 -15.81 -16.03
N GLN A 171 -14.72 -16.00 -15.25
CA GLN A 171 -14.49 -15.21 -14.05
C GLN A 171 -14.09 -13.78 -14.43
N SER A 172 -15.01 -12.84 -14.17
CA SER A 172 -14.79 -11.43 -14.51
C SER A 172 -14.10 -10.64 -13.39
N ARG A 173 -14.16 -11.12 -12.13
CA ARG A 173 -13.55 -10.46 -10.96
C ARG A 173 -12.55 -11.37 -10.27
N VAL A 174 -11.41 -10.81 -9.91
CA VAL A 174 -10.28 -11.52 -9.29
C VAL A 174 -10.09 -10.99 -7.86
N PRO A 175 -9.76 -11.85 -6.88
CA PRO A 175 -9.42 -11.38 -5.53
C PRO A 175 -8.10 -10.60 -5.52
N GLN A 176 -8.05 -9.50 -4.77
CA GLN A 176 -6.84 -8.68 -4.59
C GLN A 176 -5.90 -9.28 -3.54
N LEU A 177 -6.50 -9.86 -2.50
CA LEU A 177 -5.82 -10.36 -1.32
C LEU A 177 -6.46 -11.70 -0.93
N ASP A 178 -5.63 -12.67 -0.54
CA ASP A 178 -6.13 -13.96 -0.07
C ASP A 178 -6.79 -13.80 1.31
N PRO A 179 -8.00 -14.36 1.54
CA PRO A 179 -8.68 -14.35 2.83
C PRO A 179 -7.85 -14.91 3.99
N LYS A 180 -6.89 -15.81 3.74
CA LYS A 180 -5.97 -16.35 4.75
C LYS A 180 -5.05 -15.27 5.33
N ILE A 181 -4.69 -14.27 4.53
CA ILE A 181 -3.83 -13.17 4.97
C ILE A 181 -4.65 -12.09 5.69
N SER A 182 -5.82 -11.75 5.16
CA SER A 182 -6.65 -10.69 5.74
C SER A 182 -7.49 -11.14 6.94
N GLY A 183 -7.73 -12.45 7.09
CA GLY A 183 -8.65 -12.99 8.10
C GLY A 183 -10.14 -12.66 7.84
N ILE A 184 -10.45 -11.97 6.73
CA ILE A 184 -11.80 -11.57 6.32
C ILE A 184 -11.95 -11.74 4.80
N LYS A 185 -13.16 -11.55 4.27
CA LYS A 185 -13.39 -11.56 2.81
C LYS A 185 -12.52 -10.48 2.15
N GLY A 186 -11.55 -10.90 1.33
CA GLY A 186 -10.66 -10.00 0.60
C GLY A 186 -11.40 -9.21 -0.48
N GLY A 187 -10.93 -7.98 -0.74
CA GLY A 187 -11.47 -7.14 -1.81
C GLY A 187 -11.22 -7.76 -3.19
N THR A 188 -12.07 -7.44 -4.17
CA THR A 188 -11.99 -7.95 -5.53
C THR A 188 -11.90 -6.82 -6.55
N TYR A 189 -11.45 -7.13 -7.77
CA TYR A 189 -11.37 -6.16 -8.86
C TYR A 189 -11.75 -6.79 -10.20
N MET A 190 -12.28 -5.97 -11.11
CA MET A 190 -12.64 -6.42 -12.47
C MET A 190 -11.40 -6.61 -13.35
N LEU A 191 -11.24 -7.81 -13.91
CA LEU A 191 -10.07 -8.19 -14.70
C LEU A 191 -9.90 -7.34 -15.96
N SER A 192 -10.98 -7.14 -16.71
CA SER A 192 -10.97 -6.33 -17.92
C SER A 192 -10.78 -4.84 -17.63
N GLY A 193 -11.35 -4.34 -16.54
CA GLY A 193 -11.11 -2.97 -16.05
C GLY A 193 -9.63 -2.76 -15.67
N PHE A 194 -9.01 -3.77 -15.05
CA PHE A 194 -7.61 -3.73 -14.64
C PHE A 194 -6.63 -3.76 -15.82
N LEU A 195 -6.80 -4.68 -16.77
CA LEU A 195 -5.89 -4.81 -17.92
C LEU A 195 -6.25 -3.88 -19.11
N GLY A 196 -7.48 -3.34 -19.13
CA GLY A 196 -8.10 -2.67 -20.27
C GLY A 196 -8.38 -3.58 -21.47
N VAL A 197 -8.23 -4.90 -21.28
CA VAL A 197 -8.58 -5.96 -22.23
C VAL A 197 -9.06 -7.17 -21.43
N ASP A 198 -9.86 -8.00 -22.08
CA ASP A 198 -10.22 -9.31 -21.53
C ASP A 198 -9.19 -10.35 -22.00
N PRO A 199 -8.30 -10.84 -21.10
CA PRO A 199 -7.26 -11.80 -21.46
C PRO A 199 -7.85 -13.19 -21.77
N LEU A 200 -9.03 -13.50 -21.22
CA LEU A 200 -9.66 -14.82 -21.35
C LEU A 200 -10.14 -15.08 -22.79
N ARG A 201 -10.42 -14.03 -23.57
CA ARG A 201 -10.81 -14.15 -25.00
C ARG A 201 -9.73 -14.75 -25.88
N ARG A 202 -8.47 -14.61 -25.50
CA ARG A 202 -7.30 -15.07 -26.27
C ARG A 202 -6.59 -16.25 -25.61
N LEU A 203 -7.12 -16.75 -24.49
CA LEU A 203 -6.53 -17.86 -23.74
C LEU A 203 -6.68 -19.17 -24.52
N HIS A 204 -5.58 -19.84 -24.84
CA HIS A 204 -5.57 -21.12 -25.55
C HIS A 204 -6.41 -22.16 -24.79
N PRO A 205 -7.23 -23.00 -25.47
CA PRO A 205 -8.13 -23.95 -24.82
C PRO A 205 -7.47 -24.85 -23.76
N ASP A 206 -6.28 -25.36 -24.07
CA ASP A 206 -5.50 -26.27 -23.20
C ASP A 206 -4.61 -25.54 -22.18
N SER A 207 -4.75 -24.23 -22.05
CA SER A 207 -4.01 -23.41 -21.11
C SER A 207 -4.92 -22.84 -20.03
N LYS A 208 -4.31 -22.45 -18.92
CA LYS A 208 -4.94 -21.76 -17.80
C LYS A 208 -4.32 -20.39 -17.61
N LEU A 209 -5.10 -19.43 -17.12
CA LEU A 209 -4.58 -18.10 -16.78
C LEU A 209 -4.23 -18.09 -15.28
N MET A 210 -2.94 -17.99 -14.97
CA MET A 210 -2.46 -17.90 -13.60
C MET A 210 -2.23 -16.43 -13.22
N TYR A 211 -2.41 -16.09 -11.95
CA TYR A 211 -2.08 -14.76 -11.43
C TYR A 211 -1.36 -14.83 -10.10
N ALA A 212 -0.47 -13.86 -9.87
CA ALA A 212 0.24 -13.68 -8.61
C ALA A 212 0.26 -12.19 -8.25
N VAL A 213 0.05 -11.89 -6.97
CA VAL A 213 0.10 -10.54 -6.41
C VAL A 213 1.22 -10.52 -5.38
N ILE A 214 2.21 -9.66 -5.62
CA ILE A 214 3.40 -9.54 -4.78
C ILE A 214 3.41 -8.14 -4.18
N TYR A 215 3.32 -8.05 -2.87
CA TYR A 215 3.37 -6.80 -2.13
C TYR A 215 4.81 -6.51 -1.69
N LEU A 216 5.28 -5.30 -1.97
CA LEU A 216 6.60 -4.84 -1.57
C LEU A 216 6.45 -3.99 -0.32
N SER A 217 6.99 -4.46 0.79
CA SER A 217 7.07 -3.73 2.04
C SER A 217 8.13 -2.62 1.94
N PRO A 218 8.03 -1.53 2.72
CA PRO A 218 8.96 -0.41 2.63
C PRO A 218 10.46 -0.78 2.74
N GLY A 219 10.80 -1.84 3.48
CA GLY A 219 12.19 -2.29 3.64
C GLY A 219 12.77 -3.03 2.43
N ASP A 220 11.91 -3.51 1.53
CA ASP A 220 12.30 -4.40 0.44
C ASP A 220 13.10 -3.67 -0.65
N TYR A 221 13.60 -4.45 -1.61
CA TYR A 221 14.20 -3.93 -2.83
C TYR A 221 13.12 -3.55 -3.84
N HIS A 222 13.03 -2.25 -4.15
CA HIS A 222 11.93 -1.67 -4.95
C HIS A 222 12.22 -1.51 -6.44
N ARG A 223 13.29 -2.13 -6.94
CA ARG A 223 13.45 -2.32 -8.37
C ARG A 223 12.90 -3.68 -8.74
N PHE A 224 12.30 -3.74 -9.92
CA PHE A 224 11.60 -4.93 -10.38
C PHE A 224 12.08 -5.31 -11.78
N HIS A 225 12.14 -6.62 -11.97
CA HIS A 225 12.91 -7.27 -13.01
C HIS A 225 12.01 -8.21 -13.80
N SER A 226 12.53 -8.65 -14.95
CA SER A 226 11.83 -9.61 -15.79
C SER A 226 11.82 -10.99 -15.14
N PRO A 227 10.63 -11.60 -14.95
CA PRO A 227 10.47 -12.90 -14.31
C PRO A 227 10.82 -14.06 -15.24
N THR A 228 10.94 -13.80 -16.54
CA THR A 228 11.18 -14.83 -17.56
C THR A 228 11.74 -14.17 -18.84
N LYS A 229 11.89 -14.95 -19.91
CA LYS A 229 12.08 -14.40 -21.25
C LYS A 229 10.78 -13.75 -21.71
N PHE A 230 10.74 -12.42 -21.69
CA PHE A 230 9.52 -11.64 -21.90
C PHE A 230 9.67 -10.75 -23.13
N GLN A 231 8.83 -10.99 -24.15
CA GLN A 231 8.73 -10.13 -25.32
C GLN A 231 7.65 -9.08 -25.05
N LEU A 232 8.08 -7.86 -24.68
CA LEU A 232 7.17 -6.75 -24.44
C LEU A 232 6.66 -6.18 -25.75
N GLN A 233 5.34 -6.11 -25.91
CA GLN A 233 4.68 -5.60 -27.11
C GLN A 233 4.00 -4.26 -26.86
N GLN A 234 3.47 -4.05 -25.66
CA GLN A 234 2.63 -2.89 -25.36
C GLN A 234 2.72 -2.49 -23.88
N ALA A 235 2.79 -1.19 -23.60
CA ALA A 235 2.51 -0.65 -22.27
C ALA A 235 1.25 0.23 -22.32
N ARG A 236 0.31 -0.02 -21.41
CA ARG A 236 -0.84 0.86 -21.15
C ARG A 236 -0.68 1.53 -19.80
N HIS A 237 -0.63 2.85 -19.81
CA HIS A 237 -0.65 3.65 -18.59
C HIS A 237 -2.10 4.03 -18.27
N PHE A 238 -2.57 3.56 -17.11
CA PHE A 238 -3.88 3.89 -16.56
C PHE A 238 -3.68 4.96 -15.49
N PRO A 239 -4.03 6.22 -15.75
CA PRO A 239 -4.04 7.22 -14.69
C PRO A 239 -5.10 6.85 -13.65
N GLY A 240 -4.77 7.00 -12.37
CA GLY A 240 -5.62 6.59 -11.26
C GLY A 240 -5.31 7.35 -9.98
N ASP A 241 -5.88 6.89 -8.87
CA ASP A 241 -5.50 7.37 -7.54
C ASP A 241 -4.18 6.70 -7.09
N VAL A 242 -3.71 7.02 -5.89
CA VAL A 242 -2.50 6.45 -5.28
C VAL A 242 -2.84 6.05 -3.85
N LEU A 243 -3.89 5.24 -3.70
CA LEU A 243 -4.36 4.79 -2.40
C LEU A 243 -3.39 3.76 -1.80
N PRO A 244 -3.37 3.61 -0.47
CA PRO A 244 -2.48 2.65 0.18
C PRO A 244 -2.82 1.22 -0.24
N VAL A 245 -1.81 0.40 -0.50
CA VAL A 245 -1.99 -1.04 -0.85
C VAL A 245 -1.66 -1.98 0.31
N MET A 246 -1.60 -1.44 1.53
CA MET A 246 -1.41 -2.23 2.74
C MET A 246 -2.56 -3.23 2.91
N LYS A 247 -2.25 -4.41 3.45
CA LYS A 247 -3.18 -5.56 3.52
C LYS A 247 -4.56 -5.23 4.14
N PRO A 248 -4.66 -4.52 5.29
CA PRO A 248 -5.98 -4.21 5.86
C PRO A 248 -6.83 -3.35 4.92
N PHE A 249 -6.20 -2.39 4.23
CA PHE A 249 -6.87 -1.50 3.30
C PHE A 249 -7.27 -2.24 2.01
N ALA A 250 -6.37 -3.06 1.46
CA ALA A 250 -6.64 -3.89 0.28
C ALA A 250 -7.73 -4.95 0.52
N SER A 251 -7.90 -5.40 1.77
CA SER A 251 -9.02 -6.26 2.14
C SER A 251 -10.35 -5.53 2.23
N ALA A 252 -10.35 -4.27 2.66
CA ALA A 252 -11.55 -3.50 2.94
C ALA A 252 -12.08 -2.74 1.70
N VAL A 253 -11.21 -2.44 0.74
CA VAL A 253 -11.53 -1.60 -0.42
C VAL A 253 -11.50 -2.44 -1.70
N ASP A 254 -12.68 -2.68 -2.26
CA ASP A 254 -12.82 -3.25 -3.60
C ASP A 254 -12.23 -2.33 -4.67
N ASP A 255 -11.79 -2.94 -5.77
CA ASP A 255 -11.26 -2.27 -6.95
C ASP A 255 -10.04 -1.38 -6.69
N LEU A 256 -9.36 -1.54 -5.56
CA LEU A 256 -8.17 -0.77 -5.18
C LEU A 256 -7.10 -0.78 -6.28
N PHE A 257 -6.77 -1.96 -6.82
CA PHE A 257 -5.76 -2.08 -7.88
C PHE A 257 -6.21 -1.45 -9.21
N THR A 258 -7.51 -1.46 -9.49
CA THR A 258 -8.06 -0.84 -10.71
C THR A 258 -8.22 0.67 -10.55
N ALA A 259 -8.51 1.14 -9.34
CA ALA A 259 -8.60 2.56 -9.01
C ALA A 259 -7.21 3.22 -8.95
N ASN A 260 -6.20 2.49 -8.49
CA ASN A 260 -4.84 3.01 -8.44
C ASN A 260 -4.21 3.16 -9.83
N GLU A 261 -3.34 4.16 -9.92
CA GLU A 261 -2.50 4.41 -11.08
C GLU A 261 -1.57 3.22 -11.31
N ARG A 262 -1.50 2.74 -12.55
CA ARG A 262 -0.73 1.53 -12.90
C ARG A 262 -0.26 1.57 -14.33
N VAL A 263 0.73 0.72 -14.62
CA VAL A 263 1.20 0.49 -15.98
C VAL A 263 1.07 -0.98 -16.30
N VAL A 264 0.25 -1.34 -17.29
CA VAL A 264 0.07 -2.71 -17.74
C VAL A 264 1.03 -2.98 -18.89
N LEU A 265 2.08 -3.76 -18.61
CA LEU A 265 3.03 -4.24 -19.60
C LEU A 265 2.51 -5.57 -20.15
N SER A 266 2.15 -5.60 -21.44
CA SER A 266 1.59 -6.78 -22.10
C SER A 266 2.51 -7.27 -23.20
N GLY A 267 2.64 -8.57 -23.29
CA GLY A 267 3.52 -9.22 -24.25
C GLY A 267 3.34 -10.72 -24.24
N THR A 268 4.39 -11.43 -24.64
CA THR A 268 4.40 -12.89 -24.67
C THR A 268 5.56 -13.45 -23.87
N TRP A 269 5.37 -14.68 -23.40
CA TRP A 269 6.38 -15.53 -22.80
C TRP A 269 6.24 -16.94 -23.40
N ALA A 270 7.02 -17.92 -22.91
CA ALA A 270 7.13 -19.24 -23.53
C ALA A 270 5.80 -19.97 -23.79
N PHE A 271 4.75 -19.74 -22.98
CA PHE A 271 3.47 -20.44 -23.11
C PHE A 271 2.29 -19.57 -23.58
N GLY A 272 2.54 -18.32 -23.99
CA GLY A 272 1.50 -17.45 -24.53
C GLY A 272 1.55 -16.04 -23.96
N GLN A 273 0.39 -15.50 -23.60
CA GLN A 273 0.29 -14.11 -23.14
C GLN A 273 0.83 -13.93 -21.73
N CYS A 274 1.49 -12.80 -21.49
CA CYS A 274 1.92 -12.36 -20.17
C CYS A 274 1.60 -10.88 -19.97
N HIS A 275 0.98 -10.57 -18.83
CA HIS A 275 0.70 -9.23 -18.35
C HIS A 275 1.43 -9.00 -17.03
N TYR A 276 2.31 -8.02 -17.03
CA TYR A 276 3.12 -7.61 -15.89
C TYR A 276 2.70 -6.20 -15.49
N VAL A 277 2.19 -6.04 -14.27
CA VAL A 277 1.49 -4.81 -13.87
C VAL A 277 2.07 -4.24 -12.57
N PRO A 278 3.01 -3.29 -12.66
CA PRO A 278 3.32 -2.42 -11.55
C PRO A 278 2.13 -1.50 -11.21
N VAL A 279 1.66 -1.59 -9.96
CA VAL A 279 0.59 -0.75 -9.40
C VAL A 279 1.20 0.24 -8.42
N ALA A 280 0.92 1.53 -8.62
CA ALA A 280 1.38 2.57 -7.72
C ALA A 280 0.57 2.54 -6.42
N ALA A 281 1.22 2.90 -5.31
CA ALA A 281 0.58 3.05 -4.02
C ALA A 281 0.81 4.45 -3.44
N TYR A 282 0.20 4.66 -2.27
CA TYR A 282 0.33 5.89 -1.49
C TYR A 282 1.79 6.25 -1.17
N ASN A 283 2.02 7.53 -0.91
CA ASN A 283 3.30 8.23 -0.80
C ASN A 283 3.87 8.68 -2.14
N VAL A 284 4.95 8.14 -2.67
CA VAL A 284 5.58 8.79 -3.83
C VAL A 284 4.86 8.41 -5.14
N GLY A 285 4.22 7.24 -5.20
CA GLY A 285 3.33 6.83 -6.30
C GLY A 285 4.00 6.82 -7.68
N GLY A 286 5.33 6.86 -7.71
CA GLY A 286 6.15 6.98 -8.90
C GLY A 286 6.49 5.60 -9.45
N ILE A 287 6.13 5.32 -10.70
CA ILE A 287 6.60 4.16 -11.47
C ILE A 287 7.53 4.71 -12.54
N LYS A 288 8.77 4.19 -12.56
CA LYS A 288 9.75 4.48 -13.60
C LYS A 288 10.09 3.18 -14.32
N LEU A 289 9.93 3.17 -15.64
CA LEU A 289 10.39 2.06 -16.48
C LEU A 289 11.86 2.28 -16.85
N ALA A 290 12.66 1.23 -16.81
CA ALA A 290 14.10 1.30 -17.10
C ALA A 290 14.38 1.58 -18.60
N PHE A 291 13.52 1.08 -19.47
CA PHE A 291 13.65 1.19 -20.93
C PHE A 291 12.86 2.37 -21.54
N GLU A 292 12.04 3.07 -20.75
CA GLU A 292 11.19 4.16 -21.23
C GLU A 292 11.22 5.36 -20.27
N ASN A 293 11.88 6.43 -20.71
CA ASN A 293 12.10 7.62 -19.91
C ASN A 293 10.95 8.64 -19.96
N LYS A 294 10.03 8.54 -20.92
CA LYS A 294 8.91 9.47 -21.10
C LYS A 294 7.69 9.11 -20.26
N LEU A 295 7.61 7.88 -19.73
CA LEU A 295 6.52 7.50 -18.83
C LEU A 295 6.77 8.12 -17.45
N ARG A 296 5.75 8.80 -16.94
CA ARG A 296 5.77 9.47 -15.64
C ARG A 296 4.38 9.30 -15.02
N THR A 297 4.33 8.72 -13.84
CA THR A 297 3.10 8.60 -13.05
C THR A 297 3.00 9.76 -12.06
N ASN A 298 1.87 9.82 -11.34
CA ASN A 298 1.61 10.82 -10.31
C ASN A 298 1.66 12.28 -10.82
N GLN A 299 1.31 12.51 -12.09
CA GLN A 299 1.34 13.84 -12.71
C GLN A 299 0.22 14.75 -12.18
N LEU A 300 0.52 16.05 -12.12
CA LEU A 300 -0.46 17.09 -11.84
C LEU A 300 -1.54 17.10 -12.94
N ARG A 301 -2.81 17.34 -12.55
CA ARG A 301 -3.98 17.32 -13.46
C ARG A 301 -4.25 15.98 -14.15
N SER A 302 -3.61 14.89 -13.71
CA SER A 302 -4.02 13.54 -14.12
C SER A 302 -5.44 13.26 -13.64
N VAL A 303 -6.29 12.79 -14.54
CA VAL A 303 -7.68 12.38 -14.26
C VAL A 303 -7.71 10.85 -14.22
N SER A 304 -8.34 10.26 -13.21
CA SER A 304 -8.44 8.80 -13.09
C SER A 304 -9.32 8.22 -14.20
N VAL A 305 -8.99 7.03 -14.70
CA VAL A 305 -9.73 6.38 -15.81
C VAL A 305 -11.23 6.23 -15.51
N TYR A 306 -11.59 5.80 -14.30
CA TYR A 306 -13.01 5.66 -13.89
C TYR A 306 -13.73 7.01 -13.70
N THR A 307 -13.02 8.13 -13.81
CA THR A 307 -13.58 9.50 -13.83
C THR A 307 -13.40 10.19 -15.19
N GLY A 308 -13.10 9.44 -16.25
CA GLY A 308 -12.97 9.95 -17.62
C GLY A 308 -11.54 10.26 -18.07
N GLY A 309 -10.53 9.76 -17.36
CA GLY A 309 -9.13 9.86 -17.76
C GLY A 309 -8.80 8.96 -18.96
N GLU A 310 -7.90 9.41 -19.83
CA GLU A 310 -7.48 8.67 -21.02
C GLU A 310 -6.39 7.63 -20.70
N ILE A 311 -6.53 6.41 -21.25
CA ILE A 311 -5.52 5.36 -21.18
C ILE A 311 -4.48 5.60 -22.27
N ARG A 312 -3.23 5.84 -21.87
CA ARG A 312 -2.14 6.07 -22.83
C ARG A 312 -1.50 4.74 -23.20
N THR A 313 -1.58 4.37 -24.47
CA THR A 313 -0.98 3.13 -24.99
C THR A 313 0.28 3.45 -25.78
N ARG A 314 1.34 2.66 -25.55
CA ARG A 314 2.59 2.70 -26.32
C ARG A 314 2.98 1.29 -26.74
N LEU A 315 3.54 1.17 -27.94
CA LEU A 315 4.03 -0.09 -28.49
C LEU A 315 5.54 -0.20 -28.30
N PHE A 316 6.00 -1.42 -28.10
CA PHE A 316 7.40 -1.76 -27.86
C PHE A 316 7.74 -3.06 -28.61
N ASP A 317 9.03 -3.31 -28.78
CA ASP A 317 9.56 -4.56 -29.33
C ASP A 317 10.76 -5.06 -28.48
N ASN A 318 10.75 -4.69 -27.20
CA ASN A 318 11.83 -5.01 -26.28
C ASN A 318 11.74 -6.48 -25.86
N ALA A 319 12.84 -7.21 -26.04
CA ALA A 319 13.03 -8.56 -25.50
C ALA A 319 13.81 -8.48 -24.19
N PHE A 320 13.25 -9.03 -23.12
CA PHE A 320 13.90 -9.13 -21.81
C PHE A 320 14.28 -10.58 -21.51
N GLN A 321 15.46 -10.79 -20.92
CA GLN A 321 15.88 -12.05 -20.30
C GLN A 321 15.51 -12.07 -18.82
N HIS A 322 15.59 -13.24 -18.18
CA HIS A 322 15.41 -13.37 -16.73
C HIS A 322 16.32 -12.38 -15.98
N GLY A 323 15.74 -11.65 -15.02
CA GLY A 323 16.48 -10.70 -14.19
C GLY A 323 16.80 -9.37 -14.86
N ASP A 324 16.48 -9.16 -16.14
CA ASP A 324 16.66 -7.85 -16.77
C ASP A 324 15.83 -6.77 -16.05
N PRO A 325 16.36 -5.56 -15.85
CA PRO A 325 15.65 -4.50 -15.15
C PRO A 325 14.45 -4.01 -15.98
N ILE A 326 13.25 -4.11 -15.43
CA ILE A 326 12.02 -3.56 -16.05
C ILE A 326 11.75 -2.16 -15.52
N GLY A 327 11.88 -1.94 -14.21
CA GLY A 327 11.57 -0.65 -13.63
C GLY A 327 11.81 -0.54 -12.13
N THR A 328 11.30 0.54 -11.55
CA THR A 328 11.50 0.87 -10.14
C THR A 328 10.31 1.65 -9.60
N PHE A 329 9.94 1.36 -8.36
CA PHE A 329 8.97 2.14 -7.60
C PHE A 329 9.67 3.17 -6.74
N MET A 330 9.10 4.37 -6.68
CA MET A 330 9.68 5.46 -5.90
C MET A 330 9.26 5.46 -4.42
N LEU A 331 8.08 4.90 -4.06
CA LEU A 331 7.67 4.53 -2.69
C LEU A 331 6.35 3.74 -2.70
N GLY A 332 6.32 2.57 -2.05
CA GLY A 332 5.15 1.71 -1.84
C GLY A 332 4.59 1.10 -3.13
N SER A 333 4.43 -0.23 -3.18
CA SER A 333 4.06 -0.87 -4.43
C SER A 333 3.56 -2.30 -4.33
N THR A 334 2.82 -2.67 -5.37
CA THR A 334 2.41 -4.05 -5.63
C THR A 334 2.71 -4.37 -7.09
N ILE A 335 3.18 -5.58 -7.35
CA ILE A 335 3.27 -6.13 -8.70
C ILE A 335 2.19 -7.20 -8.82
N VAL A 336 1.36 -7.06 -9.86
CA VAL A 336 0.41 -8.09 -10.26
C VAL A 336 0.91 -8.69 -11.56
N MET A 337 1.11 -10.01 -11.56
CA MET A 337 1.42 -10.77 -12.75
C MET A 337 0.23 -11.63 -13.13
N MET A 338 -0.08 -11.69 -14.42
CA MET A 338 -1.09 -12.56 -14.99
C MET A 338 -0.54 -13.17 -16.26
N PHE A 339 -0.49 -14.49 -16.35
CA PHE A 339 0.16 -15.17 -17.46
C PHE A 339 -0.50 -16.49 -17.79
N GLU A 340 -0.51 -16.79 -19.09
CA GLU A 340 -1.02 -18.02 -19.64
C GLU A 340 -0.03 -19.16 -19.41
N ALA A 341 -0.44 -20.23 -18.76
CA ALA A 341 0.40 -21.36 -18.41
C ALA A 341 -0.23 -22.68 -18.88
N PRO A 342 0.57 -23.72 -19.15
CA PRO A 342 0.04 -25.04 -19.45
C PRO A 342 -0.61 -25.64 -18.20
N GLN A 343 -1.53 -26.59 -18.39
CA GLN A 343 -2.14 -27.31 -17.25
C GLN A 343 -1.09 -28.01 -16.38
N SER A 344 0.04 -28.41 -16.97
CA SER A 344 1.19 -29.06 -16.33
C SER A 344 2.06 -28.15 -15.46
N MET A 345 1.70 -26.89 -15.23
CA MET A 345 2.46 -25.95 -14.40
C MET A 345 1.77 -25.68 -13.07
N ASP A 346 2.52 -25.51 -12.00
CA ASP A 346 2.03 -25.21 -10.66
C ASP A 346 2.89 -24.17 -9.94
N TRP A 347 2.43 -23.70 -8.79
CA TRP A 347 3.16 -22.72 -7.97
C TRP A 347 4.35 -23.36 -7.24
N ALA A 348 5.48 -22.69 -7.27
CA ALA A 348 6.64 -23.02 -6.43
C ALA A 348 6.55 -22.37 -5.04
N VAL A 349 5.66 -21.39 -4.87
CA VAL A 349 5.46 -20.59 -3.66
C VAL A 349 4.03 -20.71 -3.15
N GLU A 350 3.81 -20.32 -1.91
CA GLU A 350 2.51 -20.25 -1.25
C GLU A 350 2.16 -18.81 -0.83
N VAL A 351 0.88 -18.60 -0.52
CA VAL A 351 0.39 -17.33 0.02
C VAL A 351 1.02 -17.08 1.40
N GLY A 352 1.61 -15.90 1.59
CA GLY A 352 2.33 -15.50 2.80
C GLY A 352 3.83 -15.72 2.74
N ASP A 353 4.35 -16.36 1.69
CA ASP A 353 5.78 -16.54 1.50
C ASP A 353 6.48 -15.20 1.24
N ASN A 354 7.61 -14.98 1.92
CA ASN A 354 8.54 -13.90 1.61
C ASN A 354 9.49 -14.37 0.51
N VAL A 355 9.42 -13.73 -0.65
CA VAL A 355 10.19 -14.06 -1.84
C VAL A 355 11.21 -12.97 -2.13
N LYS A 356 12.30 -13.35 -2.79
CA LYS A 356 13.28 -12.42 -3.34
C LYS A 356 13.27 -12.50 -4.86
N MET A 357 13.71 -11.42 -5.50
CA MET A 357 13.95 -11.41 -6.93
C MET A 357 14.85 -12.58 -7.33
N GLY A 358 14.41 -13.36 -8.31
CA GLY A 358 15.13 -14.54 -8.81
C GLY A 358 14.72 -15.88 -8.19
N HIS A 359 13.96 -15.90 -7.09
CA HIS A 359 13.40 -17.14 -6.52
C HIS A 359 12.38 -17.77 -7.48
N LEU A 360 12.28 -19.10 -7.51
CA LEU A 360 11.33 -19.79 -8.38
C LEU A 360 9.88 -19.42 -8.01
N LEU A 361 9.08 -19.02 -9.00
CA LEU A 361 7.66 -18.72 -8.83
C LEU A 361 6.79 -19.89 -9.29
N THR A 362 7.18 -20.56 -10.38
CA THR A 362 6.43 -21.69 -10.95
C THR A 362 7.31 -22.92 -11.12
N LYS A 363 6.70 -24.10 -11.02
CA LYS A 363 7.34 -25.40 -11.20
C LYS A 363 6.50 -26.31 -12.09
N PRO A 364 7.09 -27.32 -12.75
CA PRO A 364 6.33 -28.37 -13.41
C PRO A 364 5.51 -29.17 -12.39
N LEU A 365 4.29 -29.57 -12.75
CA LEU A 365 3.47 -30.52 -11.98
C LEU A 365 4.21 -31.86 -11.92
N LYS A 366 4.42 -32.37 -10.71
CA LYS A 366 4.86 -33.75 -10.53
C LYS A 366 3.73 -34.68 -11.01
N LYS A 367 4.03 -35.58 -11.95
CA LYS A 367 3.13 -36.70 -12.23
C LYS A 367 3.10 -37.59 -11.00
N ASN A 368 1.96 -37.67 -10.31
CA ASN A 368 1.77 -38.60 -9.22
C ASN A 368 1.82 -40.04 -9.76
N ASN A 369 2.94 -40.72 -9.56
CA ASN A 369 3.00 -42.17 -9.64
C ASN A 369 2.44 -42.74 -8.32
N ASN A 370 1.16 -43.14 -8.37
CA ASN A 370 0.44 -44.08 -7.51
C ASN A 370 0.36 -43.88 -5.98
N LYS A 371 -0.89 -43.96 -5.51
CA LYS A 371 -1.43 -44.62 -4.30
C LYS A 371 -0.57 -44.64 -3.03
N GLY A 372 -1.10 -43.93 -2.02
CA GLY A 372 -1.14 -44.37 -0.62
C GLY A 372 0.17 -44.34 0.14
N GLU A 373 0.43 -43.23 0.84
CA GLU A 373 0.97 -43.29 2.20
C GLU A 373 0.71 -41.94 2.89
N GLU A 374 0.11 -42.05 4.08
CA GLU A 374 -0.32 -40.94 4.92
C GLU A 374 0.85 -40.18 5.54
N ALA A 375 0.50 -38.95 5.91
CA ALA A 375 1.24 -37.96 6.67
C ALA A 375 2.17 -38.51 7.75
N THR A 376 3.38 -37.93 7.84
CA THR A 376 3.95 -37.38 9.08
C THR A 376 5.33 -36.78 8.80
N THR A 377 5.45 -35.45 8.82
CA THR A 377 6.62 -34.68 9.34
C THR A 377 6.56 -33.22 8.87
N THR A 378 5.75 -32.38 9.53
CA THR A 378 5.89 -30.91 9.46
C THR A 378 5.13 -30.25 10.63
N ALA A 379 5.59 -30.48 11.86
CA ALA A 379 5.05 -29.79 13.05
C ALA A 379 6.10 -28.96 13.82
N ALA A 380 7.40 -29.09 13.49
CA ALA A 380 8.46 -28.44 14.27
C ALA A 380 8.95 -27.09 13.71
N ALA A 381 8.78 -26.81 12.41
CA ALA A 381 9.27 -25.57 11.78
C ALA A 381 8.24 -24.41 11.78
N THR A 382 6.98 -24.69 12.13
CA THR A 382 5.87 -23.74 11.99
C THR A 382 5.70 -22.84 13.23
N THR A 383 6.20 -23.26 14.39
CA THR A 383 6.02 -22.53 15.66
C THR A 383 7.00 -21.37 15.79
N GLU A 384 8.22 -21.50 15.28
CA GLU A 384 9.25 -20.45 15.36
C GLU A 384 8.98 -19.29 14.38
N ASN A 385 8.33 -19.55 13.24
CA ASN A 385 7.89 -18.53 12.29
C ASN A 385 6.56 -17.84 12.69
N LYS A 386 5.71 -18.50 13.49
CA LYS A 386 4.46 -17.89 14.00
C LYS A 386 4.72 -16.75 15.00
N ALA A 387 5.80 -16.85 15.78
CA ALA A 387 6.17 -15.81 16.76
C ALA A 387 6.71 -14.53 16.09
N ARG A 388 7.26 -14.61 14.88
CA ARG A 388 7.69 -13.43 14.10
C ARG A 388 6.55 -12.75 13.33
N LEU A 389 5.52 -13.51 12.93
CA LEU A 389 4.44 -13.02 12.06
C LEU A 389 3.39 -12.15 12.78
N VAL A 390 3.25 -12.27 14.11
CA VAL A 390 2.28 -11.48 14.88
C VAL A 390 2.75 -10.04 15.13
N MET A 391 4.05 -9.76 15.04
CA MET A 391 4.62 -8.44 15.35
C MET A 391 4.71 -7.47 14.16
N ALA A 392 4.48 -7.93 12.92
CA ALA A 392 4.61 -7.09 11.72
C ALA A 392 3.27 -6.62 11.14
N GLY A 393 2.14 -7.12 11.65
CA GLY A 393 0.84 -7.04 10.97
C GLY A 393 -0.15 -5.97 11.43
N ASN A 394 -0.07 -5.47 12.66
CA ASN A 394 -1.12 -4.62 13.23
C ASN A 394 -0.54 -3.44 14.03
N GLY A 395 -0.17 -2.35 13.35
CA GLY A 395 0.23 -1.08 14.00
C GLY A 395 1.39 -0.35 13.31
N SER A 396 2.25 -1.08 12.61
CA SER A 396 3.48 -0.56 12.03
C SER A 396 3.29 0.43 10.87
N GLY A 397 2.18 0.36 10.11
CA GLY A 397 1.92 1.22 8.94
C GLY A 397 1.53 2.67 9.27
N ASP A 398 0.71 2.87 10.31
CA ASP A 398 0.32 4.21 10.77
C ASP A 398 1.45 4.85 11.58
N ILE A 399 2.16 4.05 12.39
CA ILE A 399 3.40 4.49 13.06
C ILE A 399 4.46 4.88 12.02
N LEU A 400 4.62 4.10 10.93
CA LEU A 400 5.45 4.46 9.77
C LEU A 400 5.08 5.86 9.32
N LEU A 401 3.82 6.06 8.94
CA LEU A 401 3.38 7.28 8.27
C LEU A 401 3.49 8.49 9.18
N ASP A 402 3.13 8.36 10.46
CA ASP A 402 3.24 9.42 11.45
C ASP A 402 4.70 9.75 11.77
N THR A 403 5.55 8.74 11.95
CA THR A 403 7.00 8.93 12.11
C THR A 403 7.60 9.58 10.86
N PHE A 404 7.22 9.14 9.66
CA PHE A 404 7.69 9.75 8.41
C PHE A 404 7.21 11.17 8.27
N ASN A 405 5.98 11.49 8.68
CA ASN A 405 5.43 12.84 8.66
C ASN A 405 6.13 13.74 9.69
N GLU A 406 6.48 13.20 10.86
CA GLU A 406 7.21 13.92 11.90
C GLU A 406 8.67 14.16 11.49
N LEU A 407 9.34 13.13 10.95
CA LEU A 407 10.68 13.23 10.37
C LEU A 407 10.68 14.22 9.19
N ALA A 408 9.68 14.13 8.31
CA ALA A 408 9.43 15.08 7.24
C ALA A 408 9.26 16.51 7.74
N SER A 409 8.54 16.71 8.84
CA SER A 409 8.36 18.01 9.47
C SER A 409 9.67 18.56 10.02
N VAL A 410 10.46 17.73 10.72
CA VAL A 410 11.79 18.11 11.23
C VAL A 410 12.73 18.48 10.08
N LEU A 411 12.74 17.69 9.02
CA LEU A 411 13.55 17.95 7.82
C LEU A 411 13.08 19.19 7.08
N SER A 412 11.77 19.44 6.96
CA SER A 412 11.23 20.67 6.36
C SER A 412 11.68 21.89 7.15
N LYS A 413 11.50 21.89 8.48
CA LYS A 413 11.93 23.00 9.35
C LYS A 413 13.42 23.24 9.28
N ARG A 414 14.22 22.18 9.15
CA ARG A 414 15.67 22.31 8.95
C ARG A 414 15.99 22.94 7.59
N LEU A 415 15.34 22.49 6.52
CA LEU A 415 15.55 23.00 5.15
C LEU A 415 15.11 24.46 5.00
N ASP A 416 14.11 24.88 5.78
CA ASP A 416 13.64 26.27 5.87
C ASP A 416 14.49 27.12 6.84
N ASN A 417 15.63 26.58 7.32
CA ASN A 417 16.56 27.18 8.29
C ASN A 417 15.93 27.55 9.66
N GLU A 418 14.79 26.96 10.02
CA GLU A 418 14.19 27.11 11.36
C GLU A 418 14.94 26.30 12.42
N TYR A 419 15.61 25.21 12.02
CA TYR A 419 16.51 24.41 12.86
C TYR A 419 17.95 24.48 12.34
N ASP A 420 18.93 24.36 13.23
CA ASP A 420 20.31 24.02 12.89
C ASP A 420 20.50 22.49 12.81
N ASP A 421 21.66 22.04 12.37
CA ASP A 421 21.95 20.60 12.20
C ASP A 421 21.87 19.84 13.52
N ASP A 422 22.41 20.40 14.61
CA ASP A 422 22.48 19.74 15.92
C ASP A 422 21.08 19.59 16.54
N LYS A 423 20.21 20.59 16.39
CA LYS A 423 18.82 20.56 16.83
C LYS A 423 17.98 19.61 15.98
N ALA A 424 18.24 19.54 14.67
CA ALA A 424 17.57 18.58 13.80
C ALA A 424 17.97 17.14 14.17
N ILE A 425 19.26 16.88 14.37
CA ILE A 425 19.80 15.59 14.82
C ILE A 425 19.23 15.21 16.18
N SER A 426 19.25 16.11 17.17
CA SER A 426 18.69 15.83 18.50
C SER A 426 17.19 15.51 18.45
N LYS A 427 16.41 16.16 17.58
CA LYS A 427 15.00 15.80 17.37
C LYS A 427 14.84 14.46 16.70
N ILE A 428 15.67 14.14 15.72
CA ILE A 428 15.69 12.82 15.10
C ILE A 428 16.02 11.78 16.17
N ASP A 429 17.07 11.96 16.97
CA ASP A 429 17.46 11.04 18.04
C ASP A 429 16.34 10.82 19.08
N ARG A 430 15.60 11.87 19.44
CA ARG A 430 14.41 11.70 20.31
C ARG A 430 13.31 10.88 19.65
N ILE A 431 13.05 11.10 18.36
CA ILE A 431 12.11 10.27 17.60
C ILE A 431 12.61 8.81 17.62
N ILE A 432 13.93 8.58 17.48
CA ILE A 432 14.54 7.23 17.58
C ILE A 432 14.30 6.61 18.97
N GLU A 433 14.50 7.36 20.05
CA GLU A 433 14.31 6.92 21.43
C GLU A 433 12.85 6.60 21.74
N ASP A 434 11.93 7.49 21.39
CA ASP A 434 10.48 7.32 21.57
C ASP A 434 9.95 6.10 20.80
N MET A 435 10.51 5.82 19.62
CA MET A 435 10.19 4.62 18.85
C MET A 435 10.75 3.33 19.46
N SER A 436 11.94 3.39 20.05
CA SER A 436 12.54 2.23 20.70
C SER A 436 11.77 1.82 21.97
N SER A 437 11.23 2.80 22.70
CA SER A 437 10.44 2.58 23.92
C SER A 437 9.03 2.04 23.61
N SER A 438 8.40 2.55 22.55
CA SER A 438 7.08 2.07 22.07
C SER A 438 7.15 0.65 21.48
N SER A 439 8.19 0.32 20.70
CA SER A 439 8.42 -1.04 20.20
C SER A 439 8.64 -2.06 21.33
N ASN A 440 9.35 -1.69 22.40
CA ASN A 440 9.52 -2.56 23.58
C ASN A 440 8.21 -2.75 24.36
N ARG A 441 7.37 -1.71 24.44
CA ARG A 441 6.08 -1.77 25.12
C ARG A 441 5.08 -2.66 24.39
N GLU A 442 5.00 -2.56 23.06
CA GLU A 442 4.17 -3.44 22.23
C GLU A 442 4.65 -4.89 22.25
N ARG A 443 5.97 -5.14 22.29
CA ARG A 443 6.52 -6.49 22.47
C ARG A 443 6.09 -7.13 23.78
N ASN A 444 6.15 -6.37 24.88
CA ASN A 444 5.80 -6.87 26.20
C ASN A 444 4.27 -7.09 26.35
N GLU A 445 3.45 -6.19 25.81
CA GLU A 445 1.98 -6.34 25.85
C GLU A 445 1.47 -7.45 24.91
N GLY A 446 2.09 -7.63 23.74
CA GLY A 446 1.77 -8.71 22.81
C GLY A 446 2.17 -10.09 23.33
N ALA A 447 3.32 -10.19 24.02
CA ALA A 447 3.73 -11.41 24.71
C ALA A 447 2.76 -11.79 25.84
N TRP A 448 2.30 -10.80 26.63
CA TRP A 448 1.36 -11.03 27.73
C TRP A 448 0.00 -11.56 27.26
N LYS A 449 -0.56 -11.00 26.18
CA LYS A 449 -1.88 -11.39 25.63
C LYS A 449 -1.92 -12.80 25.02
N HIS A 450 -0.77 -13.40 24.75
CA HIS A 450 -0.66 -14.75 24.16
C HIS A 450 -0.20 -15.83 25.14
N MET A 451 0.06 -15.48 26.40
CA MET A 451 0.26 -16.45 27.48
C MET A 451 -1.08 -17.04 27.91
N SER A 452 -1.14 -18.35 28.14
CA SER A 452 -2.31 -19.02 28.70
C SER A 452 -2.58 -18.54 30.13
N ASP A 453 -3.82 -18.69 30.61
CA ASP A 453 -4.22 -18.27 31.96
C ASP A 453 -3.34 -18.89 33.08
N LYS A 454 -2.80 -20.10 32.85
CA LYS A 454 -1.86 -20.75 33.77
C LYS A 454 -0.46 -20.12 33.75
N GLU A 455 0.01 -19.66 32.59
CA GLU A 455 1.31 -19.00 32.45
C GLU A 455 1.27 -17.57 33.00
N GLN A 456 0.15 -16.86 32.82
CA GLN A 456 -0.06 -15.55 33.45
C GLN A 456 -0.13 -15.68 34.98
N ALA A 457 -0.80 -16.72 35.51
CA ALA A 457 -0.84 -16.99 36.94
C ALA A 457 0.54 -17.34 37.54
N TYR A 458 1.37 -18.07 36.79
CA TYR A 458 2.73 -18.41 37.21
C TYR A 458 3.67 -17.19 37.24
N ALA A 459 3.62 -16.35 36.20
CA ALA A 459 4.40 -15.10 36.13
C ALA A 459 3.99 -14.10 37.22
N THR A 460 2.70 -14.04 37.56
CA THR A 460 2.19 -13.18 38.63
C THR A 460 2.60 -13.67 40.02
N ASN A 461 2.78 -14.98 40.22
CA ASN A 461 3.26 -15.55 41.47
C ASN A 461 4.78 -15.42 41.67
N GLN A 462 5.59 -15.41 40.60
CA GLN A 462 7.03 -15.14 40.72
C GLN A 462 7.32 -13.72 41.21
N ASN A 463 6.55 -12.72 40.74
CA ASN A 463 6.69 -11.33 41.21
C ASN A 463 6.22 -11.11 42.66
N ARG A 464 5.53 -12.07 43.28
CA ARG A 464 5.14 -12.04 44.70
C ARG A 464 6.12 -12.78 45.61
N GLY A 465 7.11 -13.49 45.04
CA GLY A 465 8.10 -14.28 45.78
C GLY A 465 9.42 -13.57 46.05
N GLU A 466 9.60 -12.32 45.59
CA GLU A 466 10.83 -11.54 45.77
C GLU A 466 10.73 -10.45 46.86
N GLU A 467 9.66 -10.42 47.67
CA GLU A 467 9.56 -9.53 48.85
C GLU A 467 9.83 -10.21 50.20
N ASP A 468 10.15 -11.52 50.24
CA ASP A 468 10.53 -12.21 51.49
C ASP A 468 11.76 -13.13 51.27
N VAL A 469 12.95 -12.53 51.15
CA VAL A 469 14.26 -13.13 51.56
C VAL A 469 15.17 -12.03 52.10
#